data_AF-A0A7Y7UIH1-F1
#
_entry.id   AF-A0A7Y7UIH1-F1
#
_cell.length_a   1.000
_cell.length_b   1.000
_cell.length_c   1.000
_cell.angle_alpha   90.00
_cell.angle_beta   90.00
_cell.angle_gamma   90.00
#
_symmetry.space_group_name_H-M   'P 1'
#
loop_
_entity.id
_entity.type
_entity.pdbx_description
1 polymer ?
#
loop_
_entity_poly.entity_id
_entity_poly.type
_entity_poly.pdbx_seq_one_letter_code
_entity_poly.pdbx_strand_id
1 'polypeptide(L)'
;MSTIQQSTHDIQLKTKHFFKLVHLSEALRQANAQKHKGIKIASLFQWIILSIFQRYSLHRAEANPNFSKRTARNCLNDARINWQRLVLLVAVRLIQYFHQFAAAGRD
;
A
#
# COMPACT_ATOMS: atom_id res chain seq x y z
N MET A 1 -20.31 -21.19 -6.50
CA MET A 1 -19.23 -20.41 -5.86
C MET A 1 -19.69 -18.97 -5.72
N SER A 2 -20.04 -18.55 -4.51
CA SER A 2 -20.57 -17.20 -4.26
C SER A 2 -19.43 -16.19 -4.31
N THR A 3 -19.26 -15.54 -5.46
CA THR A 3 -18.29 -14.43 -5.58
C THR A 3 -18.80 -13.28 -4.74
N ILE A 4 -18.20 -13.06 -3.56
CA ILE A 4 -18.41 -11.83 -2.80
C ILE A 4 -17.94 -10.69 -3.71
N GLN A 5 -18.87 -10.00 -4.39
CA GLN A 5 -18.60 -8.72 -5.02
C GLN A 5 -18.35 -7.72 -3.91
N GLN A 6 -17.12 -7.65 -3.41
CA GLN A 6 -16.71 -6.53 -2.57
C GLN A 6 -16.74 -5.28 -3.44
N SER A 7 -17.50 -4.27 -3.01
CA SER A 7 -17.54 -3.02 -3.75
C SER A 7 -16.14 -2.38 -3.78
N THR A 8 -15.80 -1.70 -4.86
CA THR A 8 -14.54 -0.93 -4.96
C THR A 8 -14.36 0.01 -3.76
N HIS A 9 -15.46 0.55 -3.25
CA HIS A 9 -15.48 1.42 -2.08
C HIS A 9 -14.99 0.68 -0.81
N ASP A 10 -15.45 -0.55 -0.56
CA ASP A 10 -15.03 -1.33 0.60
C ASP A 10 -13.53 -1.67 0.56
N ILE A 11 -13.02 -2.01 -0.64
CA ILE A 11 -11.60 -2.30 -0.84
C ILE A 11 -10.77 -1.04 -0.57
N GLN A 12 -11.20 0.12 -1.06
CA GLN A 12 -10.53 1.40 -0.80
C GLN A 12 -10.50 1.73 0.70
N LEU A 13 -11.62 1.55 1.40
CA LEU A 13 -11.72 1.80 2.83
C LEU A 13 -10.78 0.88 3.62
N LYS A 14 -10.87 -0.44 3.39
CA LYS A 14 -9.99 -1.44 4.04
C LYS A 14 -8.51 -1.18 3.75
N THR A 15 -8.16 -0.79 2.52
CA THR A 15 -6.79 -0.42 2.15
C THR A 15 -6.30 0.80 2.94
N LYS A 16 -7.12 1.84 3.07
CA LYS A 16 -6.76 3.02 3.88
C LYS A 16 -6.57 2.67 5.35
N HIS A 17 -7.44 1.82 5.92
CA HIS A 17 -7.28 1.33 7.30
C HIS A 17 -5.99 0.54 7.47
N PHE A 18 -5.71 -0.40 6.57
CA PHE A 18 -4.47 -1.17 6.57
C PHE A 18 -3.24 -0.25 6.51
N PHE A 19 -3.25 0.79 5.66
CA PHE A 19 -2.11 1.72 5.56
C PHE A 19 -1.86 2.50 6.83
N LYS A 20 -2.92 2.88 7.55
CA LYS A 20 -2.79 3.52 8.86
C LYS A 20 -2.21 2.54 9.88
N LEU A 21 -2.74 1.32 9.93
CA LEU A 21 -2.31 0.25 10.83
C LEU A 21 -0.81 -0.06 10.67
N VAL A 22 -0.33 -0.23 9.44
CA VAL A 22 1.10 -0.50 9.17
C VAL A 22 1.93 0.77 9.08
N HIS A 23 1.39 1.94 9.42
CA HIS A 23 2.04 3.25 9.33
C HIS A 23 2.78 3.46 7.98
N LEU A 24 2.14 3.12 6.86
CA LEU A 24 2.79 2.94 5.55
C LEU A 24 3.68 4.13 5.14
N SER A 25 3.22 5.37 5.33
CA SER A 25 3.99 6.59 5.01
C SER A 25 5.34 6.65 5.72
N GLU A 26 5.41 6.16 6.96
CA GLU A 26 6.65 6.09 7.74
C GLU A 26 7.56 4.97 7.22
N ALA A 27 6.98 3.79 6.92
CA ALA A 27 7.77 2.67 6.38
C ALA A 27 8.38 3.01 5.02
N LEU A 28 7.62 3.69 4.15
CA LEU A 28 8.09 4.19 2.87
C LEU A 28 9.29 5.14 3.05
N ARG A 29 9.19 6.10 3.98
CA ARG A 29 10.29 7.02 4.24
C ARG A 29 11.55 6.30 4.73
N GLN A 30 11.41 5.36 5.65
CA GLN A 30 12.51 4.55 6.18
C GLN A 30 13.13 3.61 5.13
N ALA A 31 12.35 3.24 4.11
CA ALA A 31 12.80 2.46 2.96
C ALA A 31 13.35 3.32 1.80
N ASN A 32 13.64 4.61 2.04
CA ASN A 32 14.10 5.57 1.02
C ASN A 32 13.09 5.84 -0.11
N ALA A 33 11.83 5.45 0.05
CA ALA A 33 10.76 5.83 -0.84
C ALA A 33 10.31 7.27 -0.50
N GLN A 34 10.98 8.25 -1.12
CA GLN A 34 10.71 9.66 -0.93
C GLN A 34 9.73 10.23 -1.97
N LYS A 35 9.22 11.43 -1.72
CA LYS A 35 8.31 12.13 -2.66
C LYS A 35 9.00 12.31 -4.02
N HIS A 36 8.28 12.02 -5.10
CA HIS A 36 8.76 12.28 -6.45
C HIS A 36 8.05 13.51 -7.01
N LYS A 37 8.79 14.59 -7.26
CA LYS A 37 8.33 15.77 -8.04
C LYS A 37 6.89 16.22 -7.74
N GLY A 38 6.57 16.45 -6.46
CA GLY A 38 5.23 16.92 -6.02
C GLY A 38 4.19 15.81 -5.75
N ILE A 39 4.46 14.57 -6.13
CA ILE A 39 3.55 13.43 -5.89
C ILE A 39 3.82 12.86 -4.50
N LYS A 40 2.76 12.76 -3.69
CA LYS A 40 2.79 12.04 -2.42
C LYS A 40 2.95 10.54 -2.71
N ILE A 41 4.10 9.96 -2.34
CA ILE A 41 4.41 8.55 -2.59
C ILE A 41 3.37 7.60 -1.97
N ALA A 42 2.83 7.94 -0.81
CA ALA A 42 1.75 7.16 -0.19
C ALA A 42 0.50 7.07 -1.08
N SER A 43 0.13 8.14 -1.80
CA SER A 43 -1.00 8.16 -2.72
C SER A 43 -0.73 7.30 -3.98
N LEU A 44 0.52 7.27 -4.44
CA LEU A 44 0.95 6.39 -5.53
C LEU A 44 0.83 4.91 -5.12
N PHE A 45 1.31 4.57 -3.93
CA PHE A 45 1.20 3.20 -3.38
C PHE A 45 -0.25 2.80 -3.14
N GLN A 46 -1.12 3.73 -2.70
CA GLN A 46 -2.55 3.46 -2.57
C GLN A 46 -3.16 3.05 -3.90
N TRP A 47 -2.86 3.78 -4.97
CA TRP A 47 -3.38 3.46 -6.29
C TRP A 47 -2.83 2.12 -6.82
N ILE A 48 -1.55 1.83 -6.60
CA ILE A 48 -0.93 0.53 -6.98
C ILE A 48 -1.61 -0.63 -6.26
N ILE A 49 -1.72 -0.55 -4.93
CA ILE A 49 -2.29 -1.64 -4.11
C ILE A 49 -3.79 -1.82 -4.41
N LEU A 50 -4.52 -0.73 -4.59
CA LEU A 50 -5.92 -0.80 -5.02
C LEU A 50 -6.06 -1.50 -6.37
N SER A 51 -5.19 -1.18 -7.33
CA SER A 51 -5.18 -1.81 -8.66
C SER A 51 -4.97 -3.32 -8.55
N ILE A 52 -4.06 -3.75 -7.68
CA ILE A 52 -3.80 -5.18 -7.41
C ILE A 52 -5.05 -5.85 -6.82
N PHE A 53 -5.70 -5.24 -5.82
CA PHE A 53 -6.92 -5.81 -5.23
C PHE A 53 -8.10 -5.85 -6.21
N GLN A 54 -8.18 -4.90 -7.12
CA GLN A 54 -9.14 -4.90 -8.23
C GLN A 54 -8.77 -5.87 -9.36
N ARG A 55 -7.67 -6.64 -9.22
CA ARG A 55 -7.18 -7.61 -10.20
C ARG A 55 -6.78 -6.98 -11.55
N TYR A 56 -6.42 -5.70 -11.51
CA TYR A 56 -5.87 -5.00 -12.66
C TYR A 56 -4.34 -5.03 -12.66
N SER A 57 -3.77 -5.25 -13.84
CA SER A 57 -2.37 -4.89 -14.07
C SER A 57 -2.25 -3.37 -14.04
N LEU A 58 -1.06 -2.82 -13.79
CA LEU A 58 -0.85 -1.37 -13.85
C LEU A 58 -1.18 -0.77 -15.24
N HIS A 59 -1.16 -1.59 -16.29
CA HIS A 59 -1.62 -1.20 -17.61
C HIS A 59 -3.14 -1.04 -17.68
N ARG A 60 -3.91 -1.95 -17.07
CA ARG A 60 -5.38 -1.93 -17.05
C ARG A 60 -5.98 -1.11 -15.91
N ALA A 61 -5.18 -0.70 -14.93
CA ALA A 61 -5.62 0.11 -13.80
C ALA A 61 -6.28 1.42 -14.27
N GLU A 62 -7.24 1.92 -13.48
CA GLU A 62 -7.91 3.18 -13.73
C GLU A 62 -6.92 4.36 -13.77
N ALA A 63 -7.16 5.33 -14.65
CA ALA A 63 -6.30 6.50 -14.73
C ALA A 63 -6.35 7.31 -13.42
N ASN A 64 -5.23 7.91 -13.03
CA ASN A 64 -5.17 8.83 -11.89
C ASN A 64 -4.92 10.25 -12.42
N PRO A 65 -5.71 11.27 -12.03
CA PRO A 65 -5.50 12.63 -12.51
C PRO A 65 -4.18 13.25 -12.04
N ASN A 66 -3.57 12.72 -10.97
CA ASN A 66 -2.37 13.30 -10.37
C ASN A 66 -1.06 12.73 -10.93
N PHE A 67 -1.09 11.57 -11.61
CA PHE A 67 0.12 10.93 -12.12
C PHE A 67 -0.17 9.89 -13.21
N SER A 68 0.83 9.64 -14.04
CA SER A 68 0.74 8.63 -15.10
C SER A 68 1.02 7.21 -14.60
N LYS A 69 0.52 6.20 -15.32
CA LYS A 69 0.90 4.78 -15.13
C LYS A 69 2.42 4.58 -15.26
N ARG A 70 3.10 5.39 -16.09
CA ARG A 70 4.57 5.37 -16.24
C ARG A 70 5.26 5.80 -14.95
N THR A 71 4.74 6.82 -14.27
CA THR A 71 5.25 7.27 -12.97
C THR A 71 5.20 6.15 -11.93
N ALA A 72 4.10 5.40 -11.86
CA ALA A 72 3.96 4.26 -10.96
C ALA A 72 5.01 3.17 -11.23
N ARG A 73 5.21 2.81 -12.51
CA ARG A 73 6.24 1.84 -12.91
C ARG A 73 7.65 2.31 -12.58
N ASN A 74 7.96 3.57 -12.88
CA ASN A 74 9.27 4.14 -12.57
C ASN A 74 9.54 4.12 -11.07
N CYS A 75 8.52 4.39 -10.24
CA CYS A 75 8.65 4.28 -8.79
C CYS A 75 8.94 2.84 -8.36
N LEU A 76 8.21 1.84 -8.88
CA LEU A 76 8.43 0.43 -8.53
C LEU A 76 9.79 -0.10 -9.00
N ASN A 77 10.33 0.47 -10.07
CA ASN A 77 11.65 0.12 -10.61
C ASN A 77 12.79 1.00 -10.06
N ASP A 78 12.53 1.87 -9.08
CA ASP A 78 13.56 2.74 -8.52
C ASP A 78 14.48 1.94 -7.58
N ALA A 79 15.70 1.66 -8.05
CA ALA A 79 16.70 0.90 -7.31
C ALA A 79 17.17 1.58 -6.00
N ARG A 80 16.87 2.88 -5.82
CA ARG A 80 17.20 3.62 -4.59
C ARG A 80 16.22 3.30 -3.45
N ILE A 81 15.05 2.77 -3.77
CA ILE A 81 14.07 2.33 -2.79
C ILE A 81 14.50 0.96 -2.26
N ASN A 82 14.66 0.87 -0.94
CA ASN A 82 14.99 -0.39 -0.28
C ASN A 82 13.72 -1.21 -0.07
N TRP A 83 13.34 -1.97 -1.11
CA TRP A 83 12.16 -2.83 -1.13
C TRP A 83 12.17 -3.88 -0.02
N GLN A 84 13.31 -4.49 0.26
CA GLN A 84 13.46 -5.49 1.31
C GLN A 84 13.17 -4.88 2.70
N ARG A 85 13.74 -3.70 2.98
CA ARG A 85 13.47 -2.97 4.23
C ARG A 85 12.00 -2.58 4.34
N LEU A 86 11.36 -2.15 3.25
CA LEU A 86 9.94 -1.84 3.26
C LEU A 86 9.10 -3.04 3.70
N VAL A 87 9.35 -4.22 3.09
CA VAL A 87 8.63 -5.46 3.42
C VAL A 87 8.85 -5.85 4.88
N LEU A 88 10.09 -5.79 5.38
CA LEU A 88 10.41 -6.10 6.77
C LEU A 88 9.71 -5.15 7.75
N LEU A 89 9.70 -3.84 7.48
CA LEU A 89 9.02 -2.86 8.33
C LEU A 89 7.52 -3.11 8.40
N VAL A 90 6.88 -3.43 7.27
CA VAL A 90 5.45 -3.78 7.24
C VAL A 90 5.20 -5.08 8.01
N ALA A 91 6.04 -6.10 7.83
CA ALA A 91 5.91 -7.38 8.52
C ALA A 91 6.02 -7.23 10.05
N VAL A 92 7.04 -6.51 10.54
CA VAL A 92 7.23 -6.25 11.97
C VAL A 92 6.01 -5.54 12.56
N ARG A 93 5.49 -4.51 11.89
CA ARG A 93 4.31 -3.77 12.36
C ARG A 93 3.05 -4.64 12.41
N LEU A 94 2.90 -5.56 11.47
CA LEU A 94 1.79 -6.53 11.49
C LEU A 94 1.93 -7.52 12.65
N ILE A 95 3.12 -8.07 12.87
CA ILE A 95 3.37 -8.98 13.99
C ILE A 95 3.08 -8.29 15.33
N GLN A 96 3.54 -7.05 15.50
CA GLN A 96 3.27 -6.24 16.69
C GLN A 96 1.77 -6.00 16.90
N TYR A 97 1.06 -5.64 15.83
CA TYR A 97 -0.39 -5.46 15.87
C TYR A 97 -1.12 -6.76 16.28
N PHE A 98 -0.78 -7.89 15.67
CA PHE A 98 -1.39 -9.18 16.02
C PHE A 98 -1.07 -9.60 17.45
N HIS A 99 0.16 -9.36 17.91
CA HIS A 99 0.55 -9.66 19.29
C HIS A 99 -0.29 -8.86 20.29
N GLN A 100 -0.48 -7.56 20.06
CA GLN A 100 -1.33 -6.71 20.90
C GLN A 100 -2.80 -7.15 20.86
N PHE A 101 -3.31 -7.48 19.68
CA PHE A 101 -4.68 -7.97 19.51
C PHE A 101 -4.91 -9.28 20.28
N ALA A 102 -3.98 -10.23 20.18
CA ALA A 102 -4.05 -11.51 20.89
C ALA A 102 -3.86 -11.35 22.41
N ALA A 103 -3.14 -10.33 22.87
CA ALA A 103 -3.04 -9.99 24.29
C ALA A 103 -4.35 -9.38 24.82
N ALA A 104 -4.96 -8.46 24.09
CA ALA A 104 -6.19 -7.77 24.50
C ALA A 104 -7.46 -8.64 24.48
N GLY A 105 -7.48 -9.73 23.70
CA GLY A 105 -8.59 -10.68 23.67
C GLY A 105 -8.53 -11.78 24.74
N ARG A 106 -7.58 -11.68 25.69
CA ARG A 106 -7.41 -12.63 26.81
C ARG A 106 -7.88 -12.08 28.16
N ASP A 107 -8.40 -10.86 28.18
CA ASP A 107 -9.09 -10.22 29.32
C ASP A 107 -10.60 -10.19 29.07
#